data_AF-A0A957T2X9-F1
#
_entry.id   AF-A0A957T2X9-F1
#
_cell.length_a   1.000
_cell.length_b   1.000
_cell.length_c   1.000
_cell.angle_alpha   90.00
_cell.angle_beta   90.00
_cell.angle_gamma   90.00
#
_symmetry.space_group_name_H-M   'P 1'
#
loop_
_entity.id
_entity.type
_entity.pdbx_description
1 polymer ?
#
loop_
_entity_poly.entity_id
_entity_poly.type
_entity_poly.pdbx_seq_one_letter_code
_entity_poly.pdbx_strand_id
1 'polypeptide(L)' 'FLRVGNTTFLCGVADEKVEDVIAIIRESCPSRIQYVTPLPHVMEPGEVNIPQPVEKHMGGATIFVLNVEHFEKI' A
#
# COMPACT_ATOMS: atom_id res chain seq x y z
N PHE A 1 -11.31 -2.97 1.54
CA PHE A 1 -9.88 -2.91 1.19
C PHE A 1 -9.54 -4.17 0.37
N LEU A 2 -8.74 -4.07 -0.69
CA LEU A 2 -8.47 -5.21 -1.59
C LEU A 2 -7.83 -6.38 -0.83
N ARG A 3 -8.14 -7.63 -1.21
CA ARG A 3 -7.49 -8.87 -0.73
C ARG A 3 -6.04 -9.01 -1.23
N VAL A 4 -5.30 -7.91 -1.28
CA VAL A 4 -3.86 -7.89 -1.59
C VAL A 4 -3.16 -7.84 -0.24
N GLY A 5 -2.25 -8.79 0.01
CA GLY A 5 -1.49 -8.83 1.26
C GLY A 5 -0.78 -7.50 1.49
N ASN A 6 -1.04 -6.87 2.64
CA ASN A 6 -0.31 -5.72 3.11
C ASN A 6 0.62 -6.15 4.25
N THR A 7 1.66 -5.36 4.50
CA THR A 7 2.55 -5.54 5.63
C THR A 7 2.50 -4.26 6.44
N THR A 8 2.28 -4.39 7.75
CA THR A 8 2.33 -3.28 8.69
C THR A 8 3.57 -3.44 9.56
N PHE A 9 4.40 -2.40 9.60
CA PHE A 9 5.55 -2.32 10.50
C PHE A 9 5.20 -1.43 11.69
N LEU A 10 5.62 -1.83 12.89
CA LEU A 10 5.66 -0.97 14.07
C LEU A 10 7.13 -0.73 14.39
N CYS A 11 7.55 0.54 14.41
CA CYS A 11 8.94 0.93 14.60
C CYS A 11 9.03 2.04 15.65
N GLY A 12 9.73 1.77 16.76
CA GLY A 12 10.10 2.79 17.74
C GLY A 12 11.42 3.44 17.34
N VAL A 13 11.43 4.76 17.21
CA VAL A 13 12.60 5.56 16.80
C VAL A 13 12.72 6.78 17.68
N ALA A 14 13.95 7.29 17.84
CA ALA A 14 14.17 8.57 18.50
C ALA A 14 13.65 9.72 17.62
N ASP A 15 13.18 10.80 18.25
CA ASP A 15 12.53 11.93 17.58
C ASP A 15 13.39 12.52 16.45
N GLU A 16 14.69 12.66 16.69
CA GLU A 16 15.63 13.21 15.71
C GLU A 16 15.83 12.32 14.46
N LYS A 17 15.40 11.05 14.49
CA LYS A 17 15.51 10.09 13.38
C LYS A 17 14.21 9.86 12.63
N VAL A 18 13.11 10.49 13.05
CA VAL A 18 11.79 10.27 12.44
C VAL A 18 11.83 10.59 10.94
N GLU A 19 12.38 11.75 10.56
CA GLU A 19 12.45 12.16 9.14
C GLU A 19 13.34 11.24 8.31
N ASP A 20 14.47 10.76 8.87
CA ASP A 20 15.35 9.81 8.19
C ASP A 20 14.63 8.50 7.86
N VAL A 21 13.85 7.96 8.82
CA VAL A 21 13.08 6.74 8.61
C VAL A 21 11.95 6.95 7.62
N ILE A 22 11.28 8.11 7.65
CA ILE A 22 10.27 8.46 6.64
C ILE A 22 10.91 8.53 5.24
N ALA A 23 12.12 9.09 5.12
CA ALA A 23 12.84 9.15 3.85
C ALA A 23 13.15 7.75 3.30
N ILE A 24 13.65 6.84 4.15
CA ILE A 24 13.92 5.44 3.79
C ILE A 24 12.63 4.73 3.32
N ILE A 25 11.51 4.93 4.04
CA ILE A 25 10.22 4.32 3.66
C ILE A 25 9.75 4.86 2.31
N ARG A 26 9.89 6.17 2.04
CA ARG A 26 9.53 6.77 0.74
C ARG A 26 10.35 6.18 -0.40
N GLU A 27 11.66 6.00 -0.22
CA GLU A 27 12.54 5.39 -1.21
C GLU A 27 12.19 3.91 -1.44
N SER A 28 11.87 3.19 -0.36
CA SER A 28 11.63 1.74 -0.40
C SER A 28 10.23 1.35 -0.87
N CYS A 29 9.24 2.25 -0.75
CA CYS A 29 7.84 1.97 -1.05
C CYS A 29 7.29 2.90 -2.15
N PRO A 30 7.82 2.85 -3.39
CA PRO A 30 7.30 3.66 -4.48
C PRO A 30 5.86 3.25 -4.82
N SER A 31 5.05 4.23 -5.23
CA SER A 31 3.75 3.96 -5.85
C SER A 31 3.97 3.34 -7.23
N ARG A 32 3.22 2.27 -7.52
CA ARG A 32 3.22 1.59 -8.82
C ARG A 32 1.85 1.64 -9.45
N ILE A 33 1.83 1.79 -10.77
CA ILE A 33 0.60 1.66 -11.55
C ILE A 33 0.47 0.19 -11.92
N GLN A 34 -0.67 -0.42 -11.55
CA GLN A 34 -1.01 -1.77 -11.97
C GLN A 34 -2.32 -1.74 -12.75
N TYR A 35 -2.27 -2.25 -13.98
CA TYR A 35 -3.47 -2.47 -14.78
C TYR A 35 -4.15 -3.74 -14.30
N VAL A 36 -5.38 -3.60 -13.84
CA VAL A 36 -6.20 -4.74 -13.43
C VAL A 36 -7.27 -4.92 -14.49
N THR A 37 -7.34 -6.11 -15.07
CA THR A 37 -8.45 -6.48 -15.96
C THR A 37 -9.57 -7.00 -15.08
N PRO A 38 -10.74 -6.33 -15.01
CA PRO A 38 -11.88 -6.86 -14.28
C PRO A 38 -12.23 -8.26 -14.76
N LEU A 39 -12.64 -9.14 -13.83
CA LEU A 39 -13.18 -10.43 -14.23
C LEU A 39 -14.42 -10.20 -15.10
N PRO A 40 -14.52 -10.83 -16.28
CA PRO A 40 -15.71 -10.71 -17.09
C PRO A 40 -16.92 -11.22 -16.30
N HIS A 41 -18.02 -10.48 -16.35
CA HIS A 41 -19.31 -10.96 -15.85
C HIS A 41 -19.69 -12.24 -16.63
N VAL A 42 -20.41 -13.17 -16.00
CA VAL A 42 -20.98 -14.33 -16.72
C VAL A 42 -21.87 -13.77 -17.82
N MET A 43 -21.47 -13.98 -19.07
CA MET A 43 -22.16 -13.45 -20.24
C MET A 43 -23.16 -14.48 -20.76
N GLU A 44 -24.32 -14.00 -21.20
CA GLU A 44 -25.25 -14.82 -21.97
C GLU A 44 -24.61 -15.27 -23.29
N PRO A 45 -24.95 -16.46 -23.82
CA PRO A 45 -24.35 -16.95 -25.06
C PRO A 45 -24.58 -15.99 -26.22
N GLY A 46 -23.50 -15.38 -26.74
CA GLY A 46 -23.54 -14.48 -27.90
C GLY A 46 -23.12 -13.03 -27.62
N GLU A 47 -23.00 -12.62 -26.35
CA GLU A 47 -22.43 -11.32 -26.01
C GLU A 47 -20.91 -11.44 -25.79
N VAL A 48 -20.13 -10.54 -26.41
CA VAL A 48 -18.67 -10.42 -26.21
C VAL A 48 -18.39 -9.09 -25.51
N ASN A 49 -17.99 -9.14 -24.24
CA ASN A 49 -17.50 -7.99 -23.50
C ASN A 49 -16.01 -8.23 -23.23
N ILE A 50 -15.17 -7.44 -23.87
CA ILE A 50 -13.73 -7.44 -23.64
C ILE A 50 -13.47 -6.44 -22.51
N PRO A 51 -13.20 -6.89 -21.27
CA PRO A 51 -12.96 -5.97 -20.17
C PRO A 51 -11.73 -5.11 -20.47
N GLN A 52 -11.90 -3.78 -20.46
CA GLN A 52 -10.78 -2.86 -20.62
C GLN A 52 -9.94 -2.84 -19.33
N PRO A 53 -8.60 -2.82 -19.43
CA PRO A 53 -7.74 -2.70 -18.25
C PRO A 53 -7.99 -1.37 -17.55
N VAL A 54 -8.28 -1.42 -16.25
CA VAL A 54 -8.44 -0.23 -15.42
C VAL A 54 -7.10 0.08 -14.76
N GLU A 55 -6.64 1.32 -14.89
CA GLU A 55 -5.45 1.80 -14.21
C GLU A 55 -5.72 1.88 -12.70
N LYS A 56 -4.82 1.30 -11.91
CA LYS A 56 -4.90 1.39 -10.46
C LYS A 56 -3.54 1.72 -9.86
N HIS A 57 -3.50 2.81 -9.09
CA HIS A 57 -2.37 3.08 -8.21
C HIS A 57 -2.38 2.08 -7.07
N MET A 58 -1.33 1.27 -6.98
CA MET A 58 -1.06 0.34 -5.89
C MET A 58 0.31 0.64 -5.27
N GLY A 59 0.53 0.26 -4.02
CA GLY A 59 1.79 0.55 -3.33
C GLY A 59 1.82 1.94 -2.70
N GLY A 60 3.00 2.42 -2.35
CA GLY A 60 3.16 3.48 -1.36
C GLY A 60 3.18 2.93 0.08
N ALA A 61 3.49 3.81 1.02
CA ALA A 61 3.37 3.54 2.45
C ALA A 61 2.40 4.54 3.07
N THR A 62 1.51 4.04 3.93
CA THR A 62 0.73 4.89 4.85
C THR A 62 1.48 4.91 6.17
N ILE A 63 1.89 6.10 6.61
CA ILE A 63 2.72 6.30 7.80
C ILE A 63 1.90 7.03 8.86
N PHE A 64 1.87 6.50 10.07
CA PHE A 64 1.35 7.16 11.26
C PHE A 64 2.50 7.39 12.23
N VAL A 65 2.71 8.64 12.63
CA VAL A 65 3.71 9.00 13.66
C VAL A 65 2.95 9.22 14.97
N LEU A 66 3.34 8.50 16.01
CA LEU A 66 2.71 8.55 17.32
C LEU A 66 3.77 8.95 18.35
N ASN A 67 3.47 9.95 19.18
CA ASN A 67 4.36 10.33 20.28
C ASN A 67 4.32 9.24 21.36
N VAL A 68 5.50 8.87 21.86
CA VAL A 68 5.63 7.89 22.94
C VAL A 68 5.89 8.64 24.25
N GLU A 69 4.93 8.57 25.18
CA GLU A 69 5.08 9.22 26.50
C GLU A 69 6.11 8.51 27.38
N HIS A 70 6.25 7.19 27.24
CA HIS A 70 7.19 6.39 28.02
C HIS A 70 7.68 5.19 27.22
N PHE A 71 9.00 4.98 27.24
CA PHE A 71 9.67 3.82 26.63
C PHE A 71 10.61 3.20 27.66
N GLU A 72 10.51 1.88 27.85
CA GLU A 72 11.38 1.11 28.71
C GLU A 72 11.92 -0.11 27.95
N LYS A 73 13.20 -0.42 28.17
CA LYS A 73 13.87 -1.61 27.66
C LYS A 73 14.46 -2.38 28.84
N ILE A 74 13.97 -3.59 29.05
CA ILE A 74 14.40 -4.51 30.12
C ILE A 74 15.31 -5.59 29.52
#